data_AF-A0A1X2EP66-F1
#
_entry.id   AF-A0A1X2EP66-F1
#
_cell.length_a   1.000
_cell.length_b   1.000
_cell.length_c   1.000
_cell.angle_alpha   90.00
_cell.angle_beta   90.00
_cell.angle_gamma   90.00
#
_symmetry.space_group_name_H-M   'P 1'
#
loop_
_entity.id
_entity.type
_entity.pdbx_description
1 polymer ?
#
loop_
_entity_poly.entity_id
_entity_poly.type
_entity_poly.pdbx_seq_one_letter_code
_entity_poly.pdbx_strand_id
1 'polypeptide(L)'
;MGTATMKVIGGSAPVTIRYQINGGAEQVEPGVVLPWEKQYDVYDKVSSSVTAEGGAEVLACTIMMNDLLVAFVNEPNPTCTFAYYE
;
A
#
# COMPACT_ATOMS: atom_id res chain seq x y z
N MET A 1 -16.24 1.90 11.27
CA MET A 1 -14.79 1.58 11.08
C MET A 1 -14.61 0.11 10.77
N GLY A 2 -13.59 -0.25 9.98
CA GLY A 2 -13.35 -1.61 9.47
C GLY A 2 -11.87 -1.88 9.23
N THR A 3 -11.54 -2.93 8.50
CA THR A 3 -10.15 -3.34 8.26
C THR A 3 -9.77 -3.16 6.80
N ALA A 4 -8.57 -2.64 6.55
CA ALA A 4 -8.03 -2.50 5.21
C ALA A 4 -6.76 -3.33 5.01
N THR A 5 -6.50 -3.70 3.76
CA THR A 5 -5.32 -4.43 3.32
C THR A 5 -4.62 -3.66 2.21
N MET A 6 -3.39 -3.25 2.45
CA MET A 6 -2.45 -2.83 1.41
C MET A 6 -1.86 -4.07 0.77
N LYS A 7 -1.77 -4.07 -0.55
CA LYS A 7 -1.14 -5.15 -1.31
C LYS A 7 -0.30 -4.55 -2.42
N VAL A 8 0.87 -5.15 -2.66
CA VAL A 8 1.77 -4.81 -3.76
C VAL A 8 2.08 -6.09 -4.54
N ILE A 9 1.96 -6.02 -5.85
CA ILE A 9 2.22 -7.12 -6.78
C ILE A 9 2.97 -6.63 -8.04
N GLY A 10 3.43 -7.58 -8.84
CA GLY A 10 4.19 -7.30 -10.07
C GLY A 10 5.69 -7.44 -9.85
N GLY A 11 6.45 -7.10 -10.88
CA GLY A 11 7.91 -7.18 -10.86
C GLY A 11 8.48 -8.59 -10.68
N SER A 12 9.80 -8.68 -10.80
CA SER A 12 10.53 -9.92 -10.50
C SER A 12 11.78 -9.70 -9.65
N ALA A 13 12.26 -8.45 -9.57
CA ALA A 13 13.31 -8.05 -8.68
C ALA A 13 12.77 -7.72 -7.28
N PRO A 14 13.59 -7.87 -6.22
CA PRO A 14 13.24 -7.33 -4.90
C PRO A 14 13.01 -5.82 -4.96
N VAL A 15 12.02 -5.35 -4.21
CA VAL A 15 11.61 -3.93 -4.15
C VAL A 15 11.81 -3.36 -2.75
N THR A 16 11.71 -2.04 -2.61
CA THR A 16 11.57 -1.39 -1.29
C THR A 16 10.12 -0.99 -1.08
N ILE A 17 9.51 -1.43 0.01
CA ILE A 17 8.16 -0.99 0.40
C ILE A 17 8.27 0.12 1.44
N ARG A 18 7.59 1.23 1.21
CA ARG A 18 7.38 2.30 2.19
C ARG A 18 5.90 2.38 2.51
N TYR A 19 5.53 2.39 3.78
CA TYR A 19 4.12 2.55 4.14
C TYR A 19 3.93 3.36 5.42
N GLN A 20 2.78 4.01 5.50
CA GLN A 20 2.32 4.73 6.67
C GLN A 20 0.90 4.27 6.99
N ILE A 21 0.63 3.92 8.25
CA ILE A 21 -0.69 3.49 8.70
C ILE A 21 -1.24 4.52 9.67
N ASN A 22 -2.45 5.01 9.40
CA ASN A 22 -3.21 5.94 10.23
C ASN A 22 -2.37 7.11 10.76
N GLY A 23 -1.64 7.79 9.87
CA GLY A 23 -0.80 8.94 10.22
C GLY A 23 0.36 8.62 11.17
N GLY A 24 0.66 7.34 11.41
CA GLY A 24 1.78 6.90 12.24
C GLY A 24 3.15 7.17 11.61
N ALA A 25 4.20 6.62 12.19
CA ALA A 25 5.54 6.72 11.60
C ALA A 25 5.64 5.92 10.29
N GLU A 26 6.32 6.48 9.28
CA GLU A 26 6.68 5.74 8.07
C GLU A 26 7.51 4.51 8.43
N GLN A 27 7.19 3.39 7.78
CA GLN A 27 7.92 2.13 7.85
C GLN A 27 8.57 1.87 6.49
N VAL A 28 9.80 1.35 6.49
CA VAL A 28 10.56 1.05 5.28
C VAL A 28 11.05 -0.39 5.34
N GLU A 29 10.68 -1.19 4.36
CA GLU A 29 11.04 -2.60 4.21
C GLU A 29 11.83 -2.79 2.90
N PRO A 30 13.18 -2.86 2.96
CA PRO A 30 14.00 -3.08 1.77
C PRO A 30 14.08 -4.57 1.39
N GLY A 31 14.30 -4.86 0.11
CA GLY A 31 14.59 -6.21 -0.37
C GLY A 31 13.38 -7.16 -0.32
N VAL A 32 12.17 -6.62 -0.41
CA VAL A 32 10.92 -7.37 -0.37
C VAL A 32 10.69 -8.10 -1.69
N VAL A 33 10.41 -9.40 -1.63
CA VAL A 33 9.94 -10.19 -2.77
C VAL A 33 8.42 -10.16 -2.80
N LEU A 34 7.85 -9.85 -3.96
CA LEU A 34 6.40 -9.73 -4.14
C LEU A 34 5.75 -11.12 -4.38
N PRO A 35 4.47 -11.33 -4.00
CA PRO A 35 3.52 -10.33 -3.47
C PRO A 35 3.78 -9.97 -2.01
N TRP A 36 3.49 -8.70 -1.66
CA TRP A 36 3.54 -8.19 -0.29
C TRP A 36 2.15 -7.73 0.15
N GLU A 37 1.78 -7.98 1.40
CA GLU A 37 0.49 -7.60 1.97
C GLU A 37 0.63 -7.10 3.42
N LYS A 38 -0.18 -6.12 3.78
CA LYS A 38 -0.28 -5.59 5.15
C LYS A 38 -1.71 -5.20 5.49
N GLN A 39 -2.23 -5.83 6.54
CA GLN A 39 -3.55 -5.53 7.10
C GLN A 39 -3.45 -4.52 8.25
N TYR A 40 -4.43 -3.63 8.36
CA TYR A 40 -4.53 -2.63 9.42
C TYR A 40 -5.97 -2.18 9.67
N ASP A 41 -6.25 -1.76 10.91
CA ASP A 41 -7.53 -1.15 11.26
C ASP A 41 -7.63 0.28 10.71
N VAL A 42 -8.79 0.67 10.18
CA VAL A 42 -9.02 1.99 9.60
C VAL A 42 -9.66 2.92 10.63
N TYR A 43 -9.10 4.12 10.79
CA TYR A 43 -9.64 5.18 11.63
C TYR A 43 -10.22 6.34 10.80
N ASP A 44 -11.27 7.00 11.33
CA ASP A 44 -11.95 8.12 10.64
C ASP A 44 -11.00 9.30 10.44
N LYS A 45 -11.02 9.87 9.23
CA LYS A 45 -10.27 11.08 8.83
C LYS A 45 -8.76 10.97 8.96
N VAL A 46 -8.20 9.76 8.99
CA VAL A 46 -6.75 9.55 9.02
C VAL A 46 -6.30 8.71 7.82
N SER A 47 -5.30 9.19 7.10
CA SER A 47 -4.79 8.52 5.91
C SER A 47 -3.80 7.41 6.22
N SER A 48 -3.78 6.42 5.35
CA SER A 48 -2.74 5.41 5.24
C SER A 48 -2.26 5.35 3.79
N SER A 49 -0.98 5.04 3.59
CA SER A 49 -0.37 4.95 2.27
C SER A 49 0.63 3.81 2.14
N VAL A 50 0.84 3.34 0.92
CA VAL A 50 1.91 2.42 0.55
C VAL A 50 2.52 2.85 -0.78
N THR A 51 3.86 2.84 -0.84
CA THR A 51 4.66 3.06 -2.03
C THR A 51 5.57 1.85 -2.24
N ALA A 52 5.71 1.40 -3.48
CA ALA A 52 6.60 0.30 -3.84
C ALA A 52 7.69 0.77 -4.79
N GLU A 53 8.95 0.81 -4.38
CA GLU A 53 10.07 1.30 -5.19
C GLU A 53 10.78 0.12 -5.89
N GLY A 54 10.53 -0.02 -7.19
CA GLY A 54 11.11 -1.06 -8.07
C GLY A 54 11.90 -0.49 -9.27
N GLY A 55 12.17 0.81 -9.27
CA GLY A 55 12.86 1.47 -10.38
C GLY A 55 11.93 1.72 -11.56
N ALA A 56 12.23 1.14 -12.72
CA ALA A 56 11.44 1.29 -13.94
C ALA A 56 10.40 0.16 -14.14
N GLU A 57 10.40 -0.88 -13.30
CA GLU A 57 9.40 -1.94 -13.36
C GLU A 57 8.01 -1.37 -13.02
N VAL A 58 7.02 -1.73 -13.83
CA VAL A 58 5.62 -1.43 -13.52
C VAL A 58 5.17 -2.38 -12.41
N LEU A 59 4.78 -1.79 -11.28
CA LEU A 59 4.23 -2.49 -10.13
C LEU A 59 2.79 -2.04 -9.93
N ALA A 60 2.00 -2.86 -9.25
CA ALA A 60 0.66 -2.48 -8.84
C ALA A 60 0.56 -2.45 -7.32
N CYS A 61 0.00 -1.36 -6.77
CA CYS A 61 -0.48 -1.33 -5.41
C CYS A 61 -2.01 -1.31 -5.38
N THR A 62 -2.60 -1.90 -4.36
CA THR A 62 -4.03 -1.80 -4.05
C THR A 62 -4.23 -1.56 -2.57
N ILE A 63 -5.29 -0.83 -2.22
CA ILE A 63 -5.85 -0.84 -0.87
C ILE A 63 -7.29 -1.33 -0.97
N MET A 64 -7.59 -2.41 -0.25
CA MET A 64 -8.93 -2.98 -0.11
C MET A 64 -9.43 -2.70 1.29
N MET A 65 -10.62 -2.13 1.47
CA MET A 65 -11.30 -2.02 2.77
C MET A 65 -12.46 -3.01 2.81
N ASN A 66 -12.35 -4.03 3.67
CA ASN A 66 -13.16 -5.24 3.55
C ASN A 66 -13.03 -5.81 2.12
N ASP A 67 -14.12 -5.84 1.35
CA ASP A 67 -14.14 -6.31 -0.04
C ASP A 67 -14.18 -5.18 -1.08
N LEU A 68 -14.05 -3.92 -0.65
CA LEU A 68 -14.12 -2.75 -1.53
C LEU A 68 -12.73 -2.27 -1.93
N LEU A 69 -12.49 -2.17 -3.24
CA LEU A 69 -11.30 -1.53 -3.77
C LEU A 69 -11.41 -0.02 -3.59
N VAL A 70 -10.54 0.55 -2.75
CA VAL A 70 -10.56 1.97 -2.41
C VAL A 70 -9.38 2.76 -2.99
N ALA A 71 -8.30 2.07 -3.36
CA ALA A 71 -7.19 2.65 -4.10
C ALA A 71 -6.54 1.61 -5.00
N PHE A 72 -6.16 2.01 -6.21
CA PHE A 72 -5.40 1.20 -7.16
C PHE A 72 -4.53 2.11 -8.02
N VAL A 73 -3.24 1.78 -8.11
CA VAL A 73 -2.27 2.44 -8.98
C VAL A 73 -1.39 1.35 -9.62
N ASN A 74 -1.11 1.50 -10.92
CA ASN A 74 -0.31 0.55 -11.70
C ASN A 74 0.64 1.32 -12.64
N GLU A 75 1.82 1.64 -12.14
CA GLU A 75 2.85 2.43 -12.81
C GLU A 75 4.22 2.13 -12.17
N PRO A 76 5.34 2.66 -12.69
CA PRO A 76 6.61 2.59 -11.97
C PRO A 76 6.57 3.37 -10.66
N ASN A 77 7.00 2.73 -9.58
CA ASN A 77 6.99 3.27 -8.22
C ASN A 77 5.60 3.74 -7.72
N PRO A 78 4.56 2.88 -7.78
CA PRO A 78 3.19 3.29 -7.51
C PRO A 78 3.00 3.66 -6.04
N THR A 79 2.15 4.65 -5.78
CA THR A 79 1.72 5.03 -4.42
C THR A 79 0.20 4.95 -4.29
N CYS A 80 -0.29 4.12 -3.38
CA CYS A 80 -1.69 4.04 -3.03
C CYS A 80 -1.93 4.74 -1.70
N THR A 81 -2.93 5.62 -1.66
CA THR A 81 -3.32 6.34 -0.45
C THR A 81 -4.82 6.20 -0.23
N PHE A 82 -5.22 5.99 1.03
CA PHE A 82 -6.61 5.90 1.42
C PHE A 82 -6.84 6.58 2.77
N ALA A 83 -7.94 7.33 2.87
CA ALA A 83 -8.49 7.84 4.12
C ALA A 83 -10.00 7.64 4.09
N TYR A 84 -10.57 7.17 5.19
CA TYR A 84 -12.01 6.97 5.34
C TYR A 84 -12.63 8.23 5.96
N TYR A 85 -13.79 8.64 5.45
CA TYR A 85 -14.57 9.77 5.95
C TYR A 85 -16.03 9.32 6.09
N GLU A 86 -16.60 9.45 7.29
CA GLU A 86 -18.06 9.33 7.50
C GLU A 86 -18.83 10.58 7.06
#